data_AF-A0A3N5B8W9-F1
#
_entry.id   AF-A0A3N5B8W9-F1
#
_cell.length_a   1.000
_cell.length_b   1.000
_cell.length_c   1.000
_cell.angle_alpha   90.00
_cell.angle_beta   90.00
_cell.angle_gamma   90.00
#
_symmetry.space_group_name_H-M   'P 1'
#
loop_
_entity.id
_entity.type
_entity.pdbx_description
1 polymer ?
#
loop_
_entity_poly.entity_id
_entity_poly.type
_entity_poly.pdbx_seq_one_letter_code
_entity_poly.pdbx_strand_id
1 'polypeptide(L)'
;MTYTLNEHELDLYLQALSGDQQVANQAYEYFQKAYSENPANLDYKIHYADCLSLQSKFSDDASDMIGKAIEAMKLFDSVVNSKPYHIKYRYLRGYHALRLPEHFFHRTTTAIVDLEYLIERYEQDSSIFSNEIYYQLLYDLGLANLVMEDSEEAQEVWDKLITLDPPQRFITLMESHEPKQTYNYQLMDYTAPMKDEAKRLHYLGAKGNAQAVQLAYDLWKREFQSNPNDPVTQAYFGSCKALLARDKSKPKEQFGEAMEGYMEIKKALEKDPNNVEALMLRAFLINGFPKAFLDFKDQAIQDFEKVKSAYQKDSSIFSKETYHEILYQLGLAYEKHEKGWMAKLIWGDLLRDNPDLDYEILLLERVY
;
A
#
# COMPACT_ATOMS: atom_id res chain seq x y z
N MET A 1 -29.22 -24.18 11.43
CA MET A 1 -28.32 -23.60 12.45
C MET A 1 -27.71 -22.37 11.82
N THR A 2 -28.25 -21.20 12.15
CA THR A 2 -27.66 -19.87 11.89
C THR A 2 -26.55 -19.71 12.91
N TYR A 3 -25.36 -20.18 12.58
CA TYR A 3 -24.26 -19.99 13.50
C TYR A 3 -23.76 -18.54 13.37
N THR A 4 -23.32 -17.99 14.48
CA THR A 4 -22.85 -16.61 14.64
C THR A 4 -21.75 -16.72 15.68
N LEU A 5 -20.64 -16.00 15.49
CA LEU A 5 -19.53 -16.04 16.43
C LEU A 5 -20.02 -15.70 17.83
N ASN A 6 -19.55 -16.45 18.83
CA ASN A 6 -19.70 -16.05 20.22
C ASN A 6 -18.78 -14.85 20.53
N GLU A 7 -18.97 -14.25 21.70
CA GLU A 7 -18.23 -13.04 22.11
C GLU A 7 -16.71 -13.23 22.06
N HIS A 8 -16.22 -14.38 22.53
CA HIS A 8 -14.78 -14.68 22.51
C HIS A 8 -14.24 -14.88 21.09
N GLU A 9 -14.97 -15.60 20.23
CA GLU A 9 -14.59 -15.81 18.83
C GLU A 9 -14.56 -14.49 18.05
N LEU A 10 -15.53 -13.60 18.33
CA LEU A 10 -15.60 -12.28 17.73
C LEU A 10 -14.44 -11.39 18.21
N ASP A 11 -14.18 -11.35 19.52
CA ASP A 11 -13.08 -10.57 20.10
C ASP A 11 -11.72 -11.02 19.53
N LEU A 12 -11.46 -12.33 19.52
CA LEU A 12 -10.23 -12.89 18.93
C LEU A 12 -10.07 -12.50 17.46
N TYR A 13 -11.15 -12.56 16.68
CA TYR A 13 -11.13 -12.18 15.27
C TYR A 13 -10.91 -10.68 15.07
N LEU A 14 -11.57 -9.82 15.86
CA LEU A 14 -11.39 -8.37 15.78
C LEU A 14 -9.99 -7.93 16.17
N GLN A 15 -9.39 -8.56 17.18
CA GLN A 15 -7.99 -8.30 17.54
C GLN A 15 -7.01 -8.78 16.46
N ALA A 16 -7.30 -9.89 15.78
CA ALA A 16 -6.49 -10.32 14.63
C ALA A 16 -6.51 -9.29 13.48
N LEU A 17 -7.63 -8.58 13.30
CA LEU A 17 -7.75 -7.51 12.30
C LEU A 17 -6.97 -6.24 12.67
N SER A 18 -6.58 -6.05 13.94
CA SER A 18 -5.78 -4.89 14.36
C SER A 18 -4.31 -4.96 13.92
N GLY A 19 -3.88 -6.07 13.33
CA GLY A 19 -2.55 -6.22 12.73
C GLY A 19 -1.49 -6.84 13.65
N ASP A 20 -1.84 -7.25 14.87
CA ASP A 20 -0.95 -8.03 15.73
C ASP A 20 -0.74 -9.44 15.16
N GLN A 21 0.50 -9.76 14.79
CA GLN A 21 0.85 -11.05 14.19
C GLN A 21 0.62 -12.23 15.12
N GLN A 22 0.86 -12.08 16.43
CA GLN A 22 0.65 -13.17 17.39
C GLN A 22 -0.84 -13.47 17.51
N VAL A 23 -1.67 -12.43 17.61
CA VAL A 23 -3.13 -12.60 17.69
C VAL A 23 -3.70 -13.13 16.37
N ALA A 24 -3.19 -12.66 15.22
CA ALA A 24 -3.55 -13.21 13.92
C ALA A 24 -3.22 -14.70 13.78
N ASN A 25 -2.10 -15.16 14.36
CA ASN A 25 -1.76 -16.58 14.42
C ASN A 25 -2.75 -17.37 15.29
N GLN A 26 -3.11 -16.84 16.46
CA GLN A 26 -4.08 -17.47 17.37
C GLN A 26 -5.46 -17.59 16.74
N ALA A 27 -5.95 -16.53 16.09
CA ALA A 27 -7.22 -16.55 15.37
C ALA A 27 -7.19 -17.56 14.22
N TYR A 28 -6.11 -17.59 13.44
CA TYR A 28 -5.92 -18.57 12.38
C TYR A 28 -6.02 -20.02 12.88
N GLU A 29 -5.24 -20.38 13.91
CA GLU A 29 -5.25 -21.72 14.50
C GLU A 29 -6.65 -22.09 15.01
N TYR A 30 -7.33 -21.15 15.66
CA TYR A 30 -8.67 -21.34 16.17
C TYR A 30 -9.67 -21.64 15.03
N PHE A 31 -9.77 -20.77 14.04
CA PHE A 31 -10.75 -20.92 12.96
C PHE A 31 -10.42 -22.09 12.03
N GLN A 32 -9.14 -22.42 11.85
CA GLN A 32 -8.73 -23.62 11.14
C GLN A 32 -9.25 -24.88 11.83
N LYS A 33 -9.08 -24.97 13.16
CA LYS A 33 -9.58 -26.09 13.95
C LYS A 33 -11.11 -26.16 13.91
N ALA A 34 -11.79 -25.04 14.16
CA ALA A 34 -13.25 -24.96 14.15
C ALA A 34 -13.86 -25.36 12.79
N TYR A 35 -13.25 -24.92 11.69
CA TYR A 35 -13.65 -25.34 10.34
C TYR A 35 -13.39 -26.82 10.08
N SER A 36 -12.27 -27.36 10.56
CA SER A 36 -11.92 -28.78 10.41
C SER A 36 -12.88 -29.70 11.17
N GLU A 37 -13.32 -29.29 12.37
CA GLU A 37 -14.29 -30.01 13.19
C GLU A 37 -15.72 -29.88 12.66
N ASN A 38 -16.04 -28.79 11.96
CA ASN A 38 -17.36 -28.55 11.39
C ASN A 38 -17.30 -27.90 9.98
N PRO A 39 -16.95 -28.68 8.94
CA PRO A 39 -16.72 -28.14 7.59
C PRO A 39 -17.98 -27.66 6.88
N ALA A 40 -19.16 -28.04 7.38
CA ALA A 40 -20.44 -27.55 6.86
C ALA A 40 -20.82 -26.16 7.40
N ASN A 41 -20.12 -25.68 8.43
CA ASN A 41 -20.36 -24.35 9.00
C ASN A 41 -19.67 -23.28 8.14
N LEU A 42 -20.50 -22.51 7.41
CA LEU A 42 -20.02 -21.48 6.49
C LEU A 42 -19.39 -20.27 7.20
N ASP A 43 -19.77 -19.97 8.45
CA ASP A 43 -19.12 -18.91 9.21
C ASP A 43 -17.70 -19.34 9.60
N TYR A 44 -17.49 -20.54 10.13
CA TYR A 44 -16.12 -21.01 10.39
C TYR A 44 -15.28 -21.01 9.13
N LYS A 45 -15.86 -21.43 8.01
CA LYS A 45 -15.19 -21.39 6.71
C LYS A 45 -14.77 -19.98 6.30
N ILE A 46 -15.63 -18.98 6.45
CA ILE A 46 -15.32 -17.61 5.99
C ILE A 46 -14.34 -16.88 6.92
N HIS A 47 -14.41 -17.10 8.23
CA HIS A 47 -13.43 -16.50 9.16
C HIS A 47 -12.08 -17.22 9.07
N TYR A 48 -12.07 -18.54 8.82
CA TYR A 48 -10.84 -19.26 8.46
C TYR A 48 -10.22 -18.69 7.17
N ALA A 49 -11.04 -18.48 6.13
CA ALA A 49 -10.57 -17.88 4.88
C ALA A 49 -9.93 -16.50 5.10
N ASP A 50 -10.55 -15.66 5.95
CA ASP A 50 -10.00 -14.35 6.23
C ASP A 50 -8.72 -14.40 7.06
N CYS A 51 -8.68 -15.25 8.10
CA CYS A 51 -7.46 -15.46 8.88
C CYS A 51 -6.32 -16.02 8.02
N LEU A 52 -6.63 -16.91 7.07
CA LEU A 52 -5.67 -17.43 6.10
C LEU A 52 -5.10 -16.33 5.19
N SER A 53 -5.94 -15.36 4.80
CA SER A 53 -5.50 -14.16 4.07
C SER A 53 -4.64 -13.23 4.93
N LEU A 54 -4.99 -13.03 6.21
CA LEU A 54 -4.13 -12.28 7.14
C LEU A 54 -2.76 -12.95 7.31
N GLN A 55 -2.73 -14.29 7.42
CA GLN A 55 -1.51 -15.07 7.50
C GLN A 55 -0.63 -14.94 6.26
N SER A 56 -1.18 -14.71 5.07
CA SER A 56 -0.35 -14.53 3.88
C SER A 56 0.51 -13.27 3.98
N LYS A 57 0.01 -12.19 4.62
CA LYS A 57 0.77 -10.95 4.84
C LYS A 57 2.06 -11.17 5.65
N PHE A 58 2.04 -12.15 6.56
CA PHE A 58 3.14 -12.44 7.47
C PHE A 58 4.07 -13.55 6.97
N SER A 59 3.81 -14.12 5.79
CA SER A 59 4.66 -15.18 5.25
C SER A 59 5.97 -14.61 4.70
N ASP A 60 7.08 -15.21 5.10
CA ASP A 60 8.42 -14.90 4.58
C ASP A 60 8.71 -15.61 3.25
N ASP A 61 7.84 -16.52 2.81
CA ASP A 61 7.97 -17.25 1.54
C ASP A 61 6.90 -16.80 0.55
N ALA A 62 7.33 -16.29 -0.61
CA ALA A 62 6.41 -15.81 -1.64
C ALA A 62 5.44 -16.88 -2.15
N SER A 63 5.86 -18.15 -2.23
CA SER A 63 4.99 -19.23 -2.71
C SER A 63 3.91 -19.56 -1.69
N ASP A 64 4.25 -19.59 -0.40
CA ASP A 64 3.30 -19.77 0.69
C ASP A 64 2.34 -18.57 0.80
N MET A 65 2.85 -17.33 0.74
CA MET A 65 2.03 -16.12 0.69
C MET A 65 0.99 -16.19 -0.44
N ILE A 66 1.42 -16.46 -1.68
CA ILE A 66 0.54 -16.54 -2.84
C ILE A 66 -0.42 -17.73 -2.70
N GLY A 67 0.06 -18.89 -2.23
CA GLY A 67 -0.74 -20.09 -2.01
C GLY A 67 -1.89 -19.86 -1.05
N LYS A 68 -1.61 -19.25 0.12
CA LYS A 68 -2.61 -18.89 1.13
C LYS A 68 -3.62 -17.88 0.61
N ALA A 69 -3.19 -16.85 -0.12
CA ALA A 69 -4.09 -15.88 -0.74
C ALA A 69 -5.06 -16.55 -1.73
N ILE A 70 -4.55 -17.42 -2.62
CA ILE A 70 -5.37 -18.18 -3.57
C ILE A 70 -6.35 -19.12 -2.85
N GLU A 71 -5.91 -19.80 -1.78
CA GLU A 71 -6.79 -20.66 -0.98
C GLU A 71 -7.91 -19.84 -0.32
N ALA A 72 -7.58 -18.71 0.31
CA ALA A 72 -8.54 -17.80 0.91
C ALA A 72 -9.59 -17.35 -0.11
N MET A 73 -9.17 -16.92 -1.30
CA MET A 73 -10.07 -16.55 -2.42
C MET A 73 -11.08 -17.64 -2.74
N LYS A 74 -10.62 -18.89 -2.90
CA LYS A 74 -11.49 -20.03 -3.22
C LYS A 74 -12.49 -20.31 -2.11
N LEU A 75 -12.06 -20.18 -0.85
CA LEU A 75 -12.94 -20.36 0.30
C LEU A 75 -14.03 -19.28 0.33
N PHE A 76 -13.66 -18.00 0.18
CA PHE A 76 -14.61 -16.88 0.08
C PHE A 76 -15.63 -17.09 -1.05
N ASP A 77 -15.16 -17.42 -2.25
CA ASP A 77 -16.04 -17.65 -3.40
C ASP A 77 -17.01 -18.79 -3.13
N SER A 78 -16.54 -19.89 -2.53
CA SER A 78 -17.41 -21.02 -2.20
C SER A 78 -18.48 -20.68 -1.16
N VAL A 79 -18.17 -19.83 -0.17
CA VAL A 79 -19.13 -19.40 0.85
C VAL A 79 -20.20 -18.50 0.23
N VAL A 80 -19.79 -17.49 -0.54
CA VAL A 80 -20.74 -16.58 -1.20
C VAL A 80 -21.58 -17.32 -2.24
N ASN A 81 -21.01 -18.22 -3.03
CA ASN A 81 -21.77 -19.03 -3.99
C ASN A 81 -22.82 -19.93 -3.30
N SER A 82 -22.54 -20.40 -2.08
CA SER A 82 -23.49 -21.20 -1.29
C SER A 82 -24.63 -20.37 -0.71
N LYS A 83 -24.38 -19.08 -0.44
CA LYS A 83 -25.34 -18.13 0.16
C LYS A 83 -25.20 -16.75 -0.49
N PRO A 84 -25.63 -16.59 -1.77
CA PRO A 84 -25.30 -15.42 -2.59
C PRO A 84 -26.01 -14.13 -2.16
N TYR A 85 -26.94 -14.19 -1.20
CA TYR A 85 -27.63 -13.01 -0.68
C TYR A 85 -27.25 -12.66 0.76
N HIS A 86 -26.30 -13.39 1.34
CA HIS A 86 -25.91 -13.20 2.73
C HIS A 86 -24.95 -12.00 2.86
N ILE A 87 -25.46 -10.92 3.46
CA ILE A 87 -24.79 -9.61 3.60
C ILE A 87 -23.37 -9.76 4.17
N LYS A 88 -23.23 -10.42 5.32
CA LYS A 88 -21.92 -10.61 5.98
C LYS A 88 -20.89 -11.32 5.08
N TYR A 89 -21.33 -12.26 4.24
CA TYR A 89 -20.39 -13.03 3.43
C TYR A 89 -19.87 -12.23 2.24
N ARG A 90 -20.73 -11.41 1.63
CA ARG A 90 -20.33 -10.46 0.60
C ARG A 90 -19.45 -9.35 1.16
N TYR A 91 -19.78 -8.85 2.35
CA TYR A 91 -18.93 -7.88 3.04
C TYR A 91 -17.50 -8.42 3.20
N LEU A 92 -17.34 -9.60 3.82
CA LEU A 92 -16.01 -10.16 4.05
C LEU A 92 -15.28 -10.49 2.73
N ARG A 93 -15.98 -11.00 1.70
CA ARG A 93 -15.37 -11.28 0.39
C ARG A 93 -14.97 -10.00 -0.36
N GLY A 94 -15.81 -8.96 -0.33
CA GLY A 94 -15.54 -7.68 -0.99
C GLY A 94 -14.28 -7.01 -0.42
N TYR A 95 -14.20 -6.89 0.90
CA TYR A 95 -13.01 -6.33 1.56
C TYR A 95 -11.78 -7.23 1.46
N HIS A 96 -11.94 -8.55 1.37
CA HIS A 96 -10.84 -9.43 1.00
C HIS A 96 -10.33 -9.13 -0.42
N ALA A 97 -11.24 -8.99 -1.38
CA ALA A 97 -10.89 -8.69 -2.76
C ALA A 97 -10.17 -7.34 -2.91
N LEU A 98 -10.57 -6.30 -2.16
CA LEU A 98 -9.88 -4.99 -2.15
C LEU A 98 -8.45 -5.03 -1.58
N ARG A 99 -8.18 -5.95 -0.64
CA ARG A 99 -6.85 -6.10 -0.03
C ARG A 99 -5.82 -6.76 -0.95
N LEU A 100 -6.28 -7.41 -2.02
CA LEU A 100 -5.40 -8.16 -2.92
C LEU A 100 -4.86 -7.26 -4.03
N PRO A 101 -3.55 -7.34 -4.34
CA PRO A 101 -2.96 -6.62 -5.47
C PRO A 101 -3.65 -6.97 -6.80
N GLU A 102 -4.29 -5.97 -7.42
CA GLU A 102 -5.10 -6.15 -8.64
C GLU A 102 -4.30 -6.77 -9.79
N HIS A 103 -3.08 -6.30 -10.04
CA HIS A 103 -2.21 -6.82 -11.11
C HIS A 103 -1.85 -8.31 -10.99
N PHE A 104 -2.05 -8.91 -9.81
CA PHE A 104 -1.75 -10.31 -9.57
C PHE A 104 -3.00 -11.17 -9.47
N PHE A 105 -4.03 -10.69 -8.77
CA PHE A 105 -5.19 -11.50 -8.41
C PHE A 105 -6.44 -11.21 -9.26
N HIS A 106 -6.53 -10.04 -9.88
CA HIS A 106 -7.67 -9.61 -10.68
C HIS A 106 -9.01 -9.72 -9.95
N ARG A 107 -9.10 -9.07 -8.78
CA ARG A 107 -10.23 -9.22 -7.84
C ARG A 107 -11.05 -7.96 -7.64
N THR A 108 -10.63 -6.82 -8.18
CA THR A 108 -11.34 -5.56 -8.02
C THR A 108 -12.77 -5.62 -8.57
N THR A 109 -13.01 -6.26 -9.71
CA THR A 109 -14.38 -6.50 -10.21
C THR A 109 -15.25 -7.32 -9.25
N THR A 110 -14.66 -8.28 -8.51
CA THR A 110 -15.41 -9.03 -7.49
C THR A 110 -15.75 -8.15 -6.30
N ALA A 111 -14.83 -7.26 -5.91
CA ALA A 111 -15.09 -6.27 -4.86
C ALA A 111 -16.22 -5.34 -5.26
N ILE A 112 -16.17 -4.73 -6.45
CA ILE A 112 -17.21 -3.84 -6.99
C ILE A 112 -18.58 -4.49 -6.89
N VAL A 113 -18.75 -5.70 -7.42
CA VAL A 113 -20.02 -6.44 -7.38
C VAL A 113 -20.54 -6.69 -5.96
N ASP A 114 -19.65 -6.94 -4.99
CA ASP A 114 -20.07 -7.13 -3.60
C ASP A 114 -20.41 -5.80 -2.92
N LEU A 115 -19.65 -4.72 -3.18
CA LEU A 115 -19.90 -3.38 -2.63
C LEU A 115 -21.22 -2.80 -3.17
N GLU A 116 -21.46 -2.87 -4.48
CA GLU A 116 -22.71 -2.46 -5.11
C GLU A 116 -23.91 -3.18 -4.50
N TYR A 117 -23.81 -4.51 -4.31
CA TYR A 117 -24.85 -5.28 -3.66
C TYR A 117 -25.13 -4.79 -2.24
N LEU A 118 -24.09 -4.50 -1.45
CA LEU A 118 -24.23 -4.05 -0.06
C LEU A 118 -24.87 -2.65 0.02
N ILE A 119 -24.44 -1.73 -0.86
CA ILE A 119 -25.01 -0.40 -1.04
C ILE A 119 -26.49 -0.49 -1.40
N GLU A 120 -26.85 -1.30 -2.40
CA GLU A 120 -28.24 -1.51 -2.83
C GLU A 120 -29.11 -2.05 -1.68
N ARG A 121 -28.59 -3.00 -0.90
CA ARG A 121 -29.33 -3.56 0.25
C ARG A 121 -29.54 -2.52 1.36
N TYR A 122 -28.57 -1.65 1.61
CA TYR A 122 -28.71 -0.59 2.61
C TYR A 122 -29.73 0.46 2.19
N GLU A 123 -29.77 0.81 0.91
CA GLU A 123 -30.75 1.74 0.36
C GLU A 123 -32.18 1.21 0.43
N GLN A 124 -32.34 -0.12 0.40
CA GLN A 124 -33.63 -0.79 0.62
C GLN A 124 -33.98 -0.86 2.11
N ASP A 125 -33.01 -1.12 2.98
CA ASP A 125 -33.17 -1.24 4.42
C ASP A 125 -31.94 -0.71 5.17
N SER A 126 -32.01 0.54 5.60
CA SER A 126 -30.91 1.20 6.35
C SER A 126 -30.62 0.59 7.72
N SER A 127 -31.42 -0.38 8.20
CA SER A 127 -31.18 -1.04 9.50
C SER A 127 -30.13 -2.16 9.44
N ILE A 128 -29.69 -2.57 8.24
CA ILE A 128 -28.76 -3.69 8.08
C ILE A 128 -27.34 -3.41 8.58
N PHE A 129 -26.92 -2.15 8.59
CA PHE A 129 -25.67 -1.66 9.18
C PHE A 129 -25.74 -0.13 9.41
N SER A 130 -24.72 0.46 10.03
CA SER A 130 -24.71 1.89 10.33
C SER A 130 -24.45 2.76 9.10
N ASN A 131 -24.83 4.04 9.16
CA ASN A 131 -24.48 5.04 8.14
C ASN A 131 -22.96 5.10 7.90
N GLU A 132 -22.17 4.86 8.94
CA GLU A 132 -20.71 4.83 8.85
C GLU A 132 -20.21 3.75 7.89
N ILE A 133 -20.80 2.55 7.97
CA ILE A 133 -20.48 1.46 7.04
C ILE A 133 -20.94 1.83 5.63
N TYR A 134 -22.10 2.48 5.48
CA TYR A 134 -22.59 2.93 4.18
C TYR A 134 -21.63 3.96 3.52
N TYR A 135 -21.16 4.94 4.28
CA TYR A 135 -20.17 5.92 3.81
C TYR A 135 -18.87 5.25 3.37
N GLN A 136 -18.37 4.30 4.17
CA GLN A 136 -17.18 3.53 3.84
C GLN A 136 -17.36 2.72 2.56
N LEU A 137 -18.50 2.04 2.37
CA LEU A 137 -18.80 1.27 1.16
C LEU A 137 -18.80 2.14 -0.10
N LEU A 138 -19.40 3.34 -0.04
CA LEU A 138 -19.38 4.29 -1.16
C LEU A 138 -17.95 4.77 -1.45
N TYR A 139 -17.20 5.15 -0.42
CA TYR A 139 -15.82 5.57 -0.58
C TYR A 139 -14.96 4.48 -1.25
N ASP A 140 -15.03 3.24 -0.73
CA ASP A 140 -14.26 2.11 -1.24
C ASP A 140 -14.71 1.65 -2.63
N LEU A 141 -16.00 1.83 -2.99
CA LEU A 141 -16.48 1.57 -4.34
C LEU A 141 -15.86 2.56 -5.33
N GLY A 142 -15.79 3.85 -4.99
CA GLY A 142 -15.10 4.85 -5.81
C GLY A 142 -13.62 4.51 -5.99
N LEU A 143 -12.93 4.09 -4.93
CA LEU A 143 -11.54 3.61 -5.02
C LEU A 143 -11.41 2.38 -5.95
N ALA A 144 -12.32 1.42 -5.84
CA ALA A 144 -12.31 0.23 -6.69
C ALA A 144 -12.49 0.59 -8.17
N ASN A 145 -13.35 1.57 -8.49
CA ASN A 145 -13.51 2.08 -9.85
C ASN A 145 -12.25 2.80 -10.36
N LEU A 146 -11.57 3.58 -9.52
CA LEU A 146 -10.27 4.17 -9.89
C LEU A 146 -9.21 3.11 -10.21
N VAL A 147 -9.15 2.02 -9.45
CA VAL A 147 -8.24 0.89 -9.72
C VAL A 147 -8.54 0.24 -11.08
N MET A 148 -9.79 0.27 -11.51
CA MET A 148 -10.23 -0.20 -12.83
C MET A 148 -10.09 0.85 -13.95
N GLU A 149 -9.48 2.00 -13.66
CA GLU A 149 -9.34 3.16 -14.56
C GLU A 149 -10.68 3.78 -14.99
N ASP A 150 -11.76 3.55 -14.22
CA ASP A 150 -13.08 4.13 -14.45
C ASP A 150 -13.31 5.38 -13.57
N SER A 151 -12.67 6.48 -13.98
CA SER A 151 -12.73 7.74 -13.23
C SER A 151 -14.11 8.38 -13.22
N GLU A 152 -14.94 8.11 -14.22
CA GLU A 152 -16.30 8.66 -14.31
C GLU A 152 -17.19 8.01 -13.25
N GLU A 153 -17.24 6.68 -13.20
CA GLU A 153 -18.00 5.95 -12.18
C GLU A 153 -17.48 6.22 -10.76
N ALA A 154 -16.16 6.34 -10.58
CA ALA A 154 -15.59 6.72 -9.30
C ALA A 154 -16.10 8.08 -8.80
N GLN A 155 -16.14 9.08 -9.70
CA GLN A 155 -16.63 10.41 -9.37
C GLN A 155 -18.12 10.40 -9.07
N GLU A 156 -18.94 9.67 -9.84
CA GLU A 156 -20.39 9.57 -9.58
C GLU A 156 -20.70 9.00 -8.18
N VAL A 157 -19.96 7.96 -7.78
CA VAL A 157 -20.10 7.34 -6.45
C VAL A 157 -19.67 8.30 -5.34
N TRP A 158 -18.60 9.06 -5.53
CA TRP A 158 -18.13 10.03 -4.55
C TRP A 158 -18.99 11.29 -4.47
N ASP A 159 -19.53 11.77 -5.59
CA ASP A 159 -20.51 12.85 -5.60
C ASP A 159 -21.74 12.46 -4.78
N LYS A 160 -22.21 11.20 -4.95
CA LYS A 160 -23.27 10.65 -4.11
C LYS A 160 -22.88 10.64 -2.63
N LEU A 161 -21.68 10.18 -2.29
CA LEU A 161 -21.18 10.21 -0.91
C LEU A 161 -21.21 11.63 -0.33
N ILE A 162 -20.73 12.63 -1.08
CA ILE A 162 -20.72 14.04 -0.67
C ILE A 162 -22.14 14.56 -0.42
N THR A 163 -23.14 14.18 -1.23
CA THR A 163 -24.53 14.63 -1.02
C THR A 163 -25.14 14.17 0.31
N LEU A 164 -24.55 13.15 0.95
CA LEU A 164 -24.99 12.59 2.21
C LEU A 164 -24.39 13.28 3.45
N ASP A 165 -23.60 14.35 3.25
CA ASP A 165 -22.90 15.09 4.30
C ASP A 165 -22.05 14.16 5.21
N PRO A 166 -21.08 13.43 4.62
CA PRO A 166 -20.32 12.43 5.36
C PRO A 166 -19.35 13.10 6.34
N PRO A 167 -18.88 12.39 7.37
CA PRO A 167 -17.82 12.89 8.25
C PRO A 167 -16.60 13.41 7.45
N GLN A 168 -16.00 14.50 7.92
CA GLN A 168 -14.89 15.20 7.24
C GLN A 168 -13.75 14.28 6.80
N ARG A 169 -13.50 13.19 7.53
CA ARG A 169 -12.47 12.19 7.17
C ARG A 169 -12.65 11.63 5.75
N PHE A 170 -13.88 11.40 5.29
CA PHE A 170 -14.13 10.89 3.94
C PHE A 170 -13.84 11.94 2.88
N ILE A 171 -14.15 13.21 3.15
CA ILE A 171 -13.82 14.32 2.25
C ILE A 171 -12.30 14.39 2.06
N THR A 172 -11.55 14.40 3.16
CA THR A 172 -10.08 14.41 3.12
C THR A 172 -9.50 13.18 2.41
N LEU A 173 -10.09 12.01 2.62
CA LEU A 173 -9.69 10.79 1.91
C LEU A 173 -9.93 10.89 0.40
N MET A 174 -11.08 11.41 -0.04
CA MET A 174 -11.38 11.61 -1.48
C MET A 174 -10.43 12.64 -2.10
N GLU A 175 -10.20 13.78 -1.44
CA GLU A 175 -9.25 14.82 -1.88
C GLU A 175 -7.81 14.29 -2.02
N SER A 176 -7.44 13.26 -1.25
CA SER A 176 -6.12 12.64 -1.37
C SER A 176 -5.96 11.79 -2.64
N HIS A 177 -7.08 11.33 -3.21
CA HIS A 177 -7.16 10.52 -4.43
C HIS A 177 -7.62 11.32 -5.65
N GLU A 178 -8.22 12.49 -5.45
CA GLU A 178 -8.32 13.47 -6.53
C GLU A 178 -6.92 13.68 -7.11
N PRO A 179 -6.78 13.70 -8.45
CA PRO A 179 -5.50 14.00 -9.06
C PRO A 179 -5.02 15.35 -8.52
N LYS A 180 -4.07 15.32 -7.57
CA LYS A 180 -3.53 16.50 -6.88
C LYS A 180 -3.04 17.50 -7.90
N GLN A 181 -3.92 18.43 -8.25
CA GLN A 181 -3.82 19.31 -9.41
C GLN A 181 -3.52 18.53 -10.71
N THR A 182 -4.32 18.78 -11.74
CA THR A 182 -3.76 18.90 -13.08
C THR A 182 -2.74 20.03 -13.02
N TYR A 183 -1.52 19.71 -12.62
CA TYR A 183 -0.41 20.62 -12.68
C TYR A 183 -0.39 21.16 -14.11
N ASN A 184 -0.59 22.47 -14.24
CA ASN A 184 -0.58 23.12 -15.53
C ASN A 184 0.86 23.06 -16.06
N TYR A 185 1.13 22.05 -16.87
CA TYR A 185 2.48 21.70 -17.29
C TYR A 185 2.67 21.98 -18.79
N GLN A 186 3.51 22.98 -19.08
CA GLN A 186 4.64 22.64 -19.92
C GLN A 186 5.50 21.68 -19.10
N LEU A 187 5.37 20.36 -19.34
CA LEU A 187 5.89 19.29 -18.47
C LEU A 187 7.39 19.38 -18.23
N MET A 188 8.11 19.98 -19.17
CA MET A 188 9.54 20.18 -19.09
C MET A 188 9.84 21.67 -18.90
N ASP A 189 10.48 22.02 -17.78
CA ASP A 189 11.10 23.32 -17.62
C ASP A 189 12.44 23.35 -18.38
N TYR A 190 12.40 23.84 -19.62
CA TYR A 190 13.60 23.97 -20.46
C TYR A 190 14.59 25.03 -19.95
N THR A 191 14.24 25.81 -18.92
CA THR A 191 15.11 26.84 -18.35
C THR A 191 15.92 26.34 -17.16
N ALA A 192 15.49 25.26 -16.50
CA ALA A 192 16.21 24.64 -15.40
C ALA A 192 17.40 23.78 -15.90
N PRO A 193 18.47 23.62 -15.10
CA PRO A 193 19.50 22.64 -15.39
C PRO A 193 18.89 21.24 -15.54
N MET A 194 19.33 20.50 -16.56
CA MET A 194 18.70 19.23 -16.94
C MET A 194 18.61 18.22 -15.80
N LYS A 195 19.62 18.16 -14.92
CA LYS A 195 19.61 17.27 -13.75
C LYS A 195 18.59 17.69 -12.69
N ASP A 196 18.43 18.98 -12.46
CA ASP A 196 17.45 19.50 -11.49
C ASP A 196 16.03 19.22 -11.98
N GLU A 197 15.78 19.41 -13.28
CA GLU A 197 14.51 19.07 -13.89
C GLU A 197 14.24 17.55 -13.87
N ALA A 198 15.27 16.74 -14.13
CA ALA A 198 15.14 15.28 -14.05
C ALA A 198 14.87 14.79 -12.61
N LYS A 199 15.41 15.46 -11.58
CA LYS A 199 15.07 15.20 -10.17
C LYS A 199 13.63 15.60 -9.86
N ARG A 200 13.20 16.78 -10.32
CA ARG A 200 11.82 17.26 -10.12
C ARG A 200 10.80 16.29 -10.74
N LEU A 201 11.04 15.86 -11.99
CA LEU A 201 10.21 14.87 -12.68
C LEU A 201 10.23 13.50 -11.99
N HIS A 202 11.39 13.06 -11.49
CA HIS A 202 11.49 11.83 -10.70
C HIS A 202 10.63 11.90 -9.43
N TYR A 203 10.68 13.02 -8.69
CA TYR A 203 9.87 13.24 -7.49
C TYR A 203 8.36 13.17 -7.80
N LEU A 204 7.92 13.83 -8.87
CA LEU A 204 6.53 13.74 -9.34
C LEU A 204 6.15 12.31 -9.72
N GLY A 205 7.05 11.60 -10.38
CA GLY A 205 6.87 10.21 -10.75
C GLY A 205 6.72 9.29 -9.53
N ALA A 206 7.54 9.50 -8.50
CA ALA A 206 7.46 8.80 -7.24
C ALA A 206 6.13 9.07 -6.50
N LYS A 207 5.54 10.27 -6.68
CA LYS A 207 4.21 10.63 -6.17
C LYS A 207 3.04 10.17 -7.08
N GLY A 208 3.30 9.37 -8.11
CA GLY A 208 2.27 8.69 -8.90
C GLY A 208 2.15 9.15 -10.36
N ASN A 209 2.87 10.19 -10.79
CA ASN A 209 2.73 10.69 -12.16
C ASN A 209 3.51 9.83 -13.18
N ALA A 210 2.84 8.89 -13.84
CA ALA A 210 3.44 7.98 -14.82
C ALA A 210 4.16 8.69 -15.98
N GLN A 211 3.62 9.82 -16.48
CA GLN A 211 4.27 10.59 -17.55
C GLN A 211 5.59 11.23 -17.07
N ALA A 212 5.62 11.74 -15.83
CA ALA A 212 6.83 12.30 -15.24
C ALA A 212 7.91 11.22 -15.03
N VAL A 213 7.52 9.98 -14.66
CA VAL A 213 8.46 8.85 -14.61
C VAL A 213 9.12 8.62 -15.96
N GLN A 214 8.35 8.59 -17.05
CA GLN A 214 8.88 8.36 -18.40
C GLN A 214 9.84 9.48 -18.82
N LEU A 215 9.48 10.74 -18.59
CA LEU A 215 10.34 11.89 -18.91
C LEU A 215 11.62 11.89 -18.06
N ALA A 216 11.52 11.64 -16.76
CA ALA A 216 12.66 11.53 -15.87
C ALA A 216 13.60 10.40 -16.32
N TYR A 217 13.05 9.23 -16.67
CA TYR A 217 13.83 8.12 -17.20
C TYR A 217 14.60 8.52 -18.46
N ASP A 218 13.96 9.19 -19.41
CA ASP A 218 14.60 9.59 -20.66
C ASP A 218 15.73 10.60 -20.43
N LEU A 219 15.54 11.56 -19.52
CA LEU A 219 16.60 12.52 -19.14
C LEU A 219 17.76 11.82 -18.44
N TRP A 220 17.49 11.00 -17.42
CA TRP A 220 18.53 10.28 -16.68
C TRP A 220 19.26 9.26 -17.53
N LYS A 221 18.59 8.62 -18.48
CA LYS A 221 19.21 7.71 -19.45
C LYS A 221 20.21 8.46 -20.33
N ARG A 222 19.87 9.66 -20.81
CA ARG A 222 20.78 10.50 -21.61
C ARG A 222 21.99 10.94 -20.77
N GLU A 223 21.76 11.44 -19.56
CA GLU A 223 22.86 11.81 -18.64
C GLU A 223 23.77 10.62 -18.35
N PHE A 224 23.20 9.44 -18.09
CA PHE A 224 23.97 8.23 -17.80
C PHE A 224 24.80 7.78 -19.00
N GLN A 225 24.26 7.90 -20.22
CA GLN A 225 25.01 7.61 -21.44
C GLN A 225 26.17 8.60 -21.66
N SER A 226 25.99 9.87 -21.31
CA SER A 226 27.03 10.89 -21.42
C SER A 226 28.08 10.82 -20.31
N ASN A 227 27.67 10.43 -19.09
CA ASN A 227 28.55 10.34 -17.93
C ASN A 227 28.24 9.09 -17.08
N PRO A 228 28.66 7.89 -17.53
CA PRO A 228 28.35 6.64 -16.85
C PRO A 228 29.06 6.47 -15.50
N ASN A 229 30.03 7.33 -15.17
CA ASN A 229 30.81 7.24 -13.94
C ASN A 229 30.23 8.09 -12.79
N ASP A 230 29.25 8.94 -13.05
CA ASP A 230 28.57 9.71 -12.00
C ASP A 230 27.61 8.80 -11.20
N PRO A 231 27.89 8.52 -9.92
CA PRO A 231 27.05 7.64 -9.10
C PRO A 231 25.64 8.18 -8.92
N VAL A 232 25.45 9.50 -8.81
CA VAL A 232 24.12 10.10 -8.62
C VAL A 232 23.26 9.86 -9.86
N THR A 233 23.82 10.15 -11.04
CA THR A 233 23.16 9.91 -12.33
C THR A 233 22.75 8.44 -12.49
N GLN A 234 23.65 7.50 -12.16
CA GLN A 234 23.34 6.07 -12.24
C GLN A 234 22.25 5.66 -11.25
N ALA A 235 22.26 6.20 -10.03
CA ALA A 235 21.25 5.89 -9.02
C ALA A 235 19.85 6.38 -9.45
N TYR A 236 19.72 7.61 -9.97
CA TYR A 236 18.44 8.08 -10.48
C TYR A 236 17.98 7.34 -11.73
N PHE A 237 18.89 6.97 -12.64
CA PHE A 237 18.55 6.11 -13.78
C PHE A 237 17.98 4.77 -13.31
N GLY A 238 18.62 4.14 -12.32
CA GLY A 238 18.12 2.92 -11.68
C GLY A 238 16.76 3.12 -11.01
N SER A 239 16.59 4.20 -10.26
CA SER A 239 15.33 4.52 -9.59
C SER A 239 14.18 4.77 -10.57
N CYS A 240 14.41 5.51 -11.67
CA CYS A 240 13.41 5.70 -12.71
C CYS A 240 13.04 4.39 -13.39
N LYS A 241 14.01 3.50 -13.63
CA LYS A 241 13.72 2.16 -14.16
C LYS A 241 12.82 1.36 -13.22
N ALA A 242 13.06 1.43 -11.91
CA ALA A 242 12.20 0.79 -10.93
C ALA A 242 10.79 1.42 -10.86
N LEU A 243 10.69 2.75 -11.02
CA LEU A 243 9.40 3.43 -11.09
C LEU A 243 8.61 3.05 -12.36
N LEU A 244 9.27 2.91 -13.52
CA LEU A 244 8.61 2.42 -14.74
C LEU A 244 8.04 1.01 -14.57
N ALA A 245 8.68 0.21 -13.72
CA ALA A 245 8.23 -1.13 -13.42
C ALA A 245 6.87 -1.14 -12.69
N ARG A 246 6.59 -0.11 -11.86
CA ARG A 246 5.33 0.06 -11.13
C ARG A 246 4.12 -0.01 -12.07
N ASP A 247 4.24 0.61 -13.23
CA ASP A 247 3.12 0.79 -14.17
C ASP A 247 3.03 -0.36 -15.21
N LYS A 248 3.74 -1.47 -15.00
CA LYS A 248 3.69 -2.65 -15.88
C LYS A 248 2.52 -3.56 -15.53
N SER A 249 1.80 -4.02 -16.56
CA SER A 249 0.65 -4.92 -16.40
C SER A 249 1.02 -6.36 -16.04
N LYS A 250 2.26 -6.80 -16.30
CA LYS A 250 2.70 -8.18 -16.02
C LYS A 250 3.62 -8.24 -14.80
N PRO A 251 3.23 -8.96 -13.73
CA PRO A 251 4.02 -9.04 -12.49
C PRO A 251 5.48 -9.47 -12.67
N LYS A 252 5.75 -10.39 -13.62
CA LYS A 252 7.11 -10.84 -13.91
C LYS A 252 7.97 -9.73 -14.52
N GLU A 253 7.39 -8.90 -15.39
CA GLU A 253 8.08 -7.77 -16.02
C GLU A 253 8.29 -6.64 -15.00
N GLN A 254 7.26 -6.35 -14.20
CA GLN A 254 7.34 -5.43 -13.05
C GLN A 254 8.47 -5.82 -12.09
N PHE A 255 8.52 -7.06 -11.65
CA PHE A 255 9.59 -7.50 -10.74
C PHE A 255 10.97 -7.44 -11.40
N GLY A 256 11.09 -7.89 -12.66
CA GLY A 256 12.34 -7.88 -13.41
C GLY A 256 12.93 -6.47 -13.55
N GLU A 257 12.12 -5.50 -14.00
CA GLU A 257 12.57 -4.11 -14.19
C GLU A 257 12.85 -3.41 -12.86
N ALA A 258 12.07 -3.68 -11.80
CA ALA A 258 12.35 -3.15 -10.47
C ALA A 258 13.69 -3.66 -9.93
N MET A 259 14.01 -4.95 -10.16
CA MET A 259 15.30 -5.53 -9.78
C MET A 259 16.46 -4.98 -10.61
N GLU A 260 16.26 -4.74 -11.90
CA GLU A 260 17.27 -4.04 -12.70
C GLU A 260 17.54 -2.63 -12.16
N GLY A 261 16.49 -1.90 -11.76
CA GLY A 261 16.62 -0.59 -11.12
C GLY A 261 17.43 -0.65 -9.83
N TYR A 262 17.13 -1.61 -8.96
CA TYR A 262 17.90 -1.87 -7.74
C TYR A 262 19.38 -2.15 -8.04
N MET A 263 19.66 -2.97 -9.05
CA MET A 263 21.04 -3.32 -9.42
C MET A 263 21.84 -2.11 -9.92
N GLU A 264 21.21 -1.17 -10.63
CA GLU A 264 21.86 0.08 -11.04
C GLU A 264 22.17 0.99 -9.83
N ILE A 265 21.25 1.11 -8.87
CA ILE A 265 21.51 1.88 -7.64
C ILE A 265 22.62 1.21 -6.81
N LYS A 266 22.66 -0.12 -6.76
CA LYS A 266 23.74 -0.84 -6.09
C LYS A 266 25.09 -0.53 -6.73
N LYS A 267 25.20 -0.56 -8.07
CA LYS A 267 26.43 -0.19 -8.79
C LYS A 267 26.84 1.27 -8.54
N ALA A 268 25.88 2.18 -8.41
CA ALA A 268 26.16 3.56 -8.02
C ALA A 268 26.84 3.64 -6.64
N LEU A 269 26.33 2.88 -5.66
CA LEU A 269 26.89 2.82 -4.31
C LEU A 269 28.21 2.04 -4.22
N GLU A 270 28.52 1.18 -5.20
CA GLU A 270 29.87 0.59 -5.32
C GLU A 270 30.91 1.64 -5.72
N LYS A 271 30.51 2.69 -6.46
CA LYS A 271 31.38 3.82 -6.85
C LYS A 271 31.53 4.84 -5.72
N ASP A 272 30.44 5.13 -5.02
CA ASP A 272 30.42 6.05 -3.88
C ASP A 272 29.52 5.49 -2.74
N PRO A 273 30.09 4.70 -1.82
CA PRO A 273 29.32 4.03 -0.76
C PRO A 273 28.62 4.95 0.24
N ASN A 274 29.01 6.23 0.30
CA ASN A 274 28.47 7.21 1.24
C ASN A 274 27.58 8.25 0.54
N ASN A 275 27.27 8.06 -0.74
CA ASN A 275 26.41 8.96 -1.49
C ASN A 275 25.00 9.00 -0.88
N VAL A 276 24.64 10.11 -0.24
CA VAL A 276 23.38 10.21 0.51
C VAL A 276 22.16 10.07 -0.40
N GLU A 277 22.20 10.65 -1.61
CA GLU A 277 21.10 10.54 -2.56
C GLU A 277 20.91 9.08 -3.04
N ALA A 278 21.99 8.39 -3.39
CA ALA A 278 21.89 6.99 -3.82
C ALA A 278 21.45 6.06 -2.68
N LEU A 279 21.88 6.31 -1.45
CA LEU A 279 21.40 5.59 -0.26
C LEU A 279 19.91 5.81 -0.05
N MET A 280 19.44 7.06 -0.15
CA MET A 280 18.03 7.41 -0.05
C MET A 280 17.21 6.66 -1.11
N LEU A 281 17.58 6.76 -2.39
CA LEU A 281 16.88 6.07 -3.48
C LEU A 281 16.82 4.55 -3.28
N ARG A 282 17.90 3.93 -2.78
CA ARG A 282 17.91 2.50 -2.47
C ARG A 282 16.99 2.17 -1.30
N ALA A 283 17.00 2.99 -0.25
CA ALA A 283 16.15 2.78 0.93
C ALA A 283 14.67 2.80 0.57
N PHE A 284 14.22 3.82 -0.18
CA PHE A 284 12.85 3.90 -0.67
C PHE A 284 12.46 2.71 -1.54
N LEU A 285 13.33 2.32 -2.48
CA LEU A 285 13.06 1.17 -3.36
C LEU A 285 12.96 -0.14 -2.58
N ILE A 286 13.91 -0.42 -1.68
CA ILE A 286 13.89 -1.64 -0.86
C ILE A 286 12.66 -1.66 0.05
N ASN A 287 12.30 -0.53 0.66
CA ASN A 287 11.17 -0.47 1.58
C ASN A 287 9.85 -0.83 0.87
N GLY A 288 9.72 -0.45 -0.40
CA GLY A 288 8.56 -0.76 -1.24
C GLY A 288 8.44 -2.22 -1.69
N PHE A 289 9.51 -3.03 -1.63
CA PHE A 289 9.42 -4.45 -1.99
C PHE A 289 8.71 -5.28 -0.92
N PRO A 290 7.80 -6.20 -1.23
CA PRO A 290 7.24 -7.10 -0.23
C PRO A 290 8.34 -8.04 0.31
N LYS A 291 8.38 -8.21 1.65
CA LYS A 291 9.41 -9.00 2.36
C LYS A 291 9.52 -10.43 1.81
N ALA A 292 8.38 -11.04 1.49
CA ALA A 292 8.27 -12.40 0.97
C ALA A 292 9.02 -12.64 -0.35
N PHE A 293 9.21 -11.60 -1.17
CA PHE A 293 9.92 -11.75 -2.45
C PHE A 293 11.43 -11.57 -2.33
N LEU A 294 11.87 -10.71 -1.40
CA LEU A 294 13.27 -10.32 -1.27
C LEU A 294 13.59 -9.97 0.19
N ASP A 295 14.36 -10.84 0.85
CA ASP A 295 14.94 -10.53 2.15
C ASP A 295 16.19 -9.66 1.99
N PHE A 296 15.97 -8.35 1.97
CA PHE A 296 17.05 -7.36 2.05
C PHE A 296 17.58 -7.18 3.48
N LYS A 297 17.13 -7.99 4.45
CA LYS A 297 17.41 -7.82 5.88
C LYS A 297 17.11 -6.38 6.30
N ASP A 298 17.90 -5.85 7.22
CA ASP A 298 17.76 -4.46 7.69
C ASP A 298 18.34 -3.42 6.72
N GLN A 299 18.56 -3.73 5.43
CA GLN A 299 19.28 -2.82 4.53
C GLN A 299 18.57 -1.47 4.32
N ALA A 300 17.24 -1.47 4.14
CA ALA A 300 16.48 -0.22 4.06
C ALA A 300 16.62 0.62 5.34
N ILE A 301 16.53 -0.03 6.52
CA ILE A 301 16.71 0.62 7.82
C ILE A 301 18.11 1.25 7.91
N GLN A 302 19.16 0.50 7.54
CA GLN A 302 20.54 0.98 7.58
C GLN A 302 20.76 2.19 6.67
N ASP A 303 20.18 2.18 5.47
CA ASP A 303 20.31 3.28 4.52
C ASP A 303 19.52 4.50 5.01
N PHE A 304 18.27 4.34 5.45
CA PHE A 304 17.48 5.43 6.03
C PHE A 304 18.15 6.06 7.26
N GLU A 305 18.73 5.26 8.17
CA GLU A 305 19.45 5.79 9.34
C GLU A 305 20.68 6.61 8.94
N LYS A 306 21.42 6.20 7.90
CA LYS A 306 22.52 6.99 7.35
C LYS A 306 22.05 8.30 6.75
N VAL A 307 20.94 8.27 6.00
CA VAL A 307 20.35 9.46 5.36
C VAL A 307 19.81 10.43 6.42
N LYS A 308 19.09 9.92 7.43
CA LYS A 308 18.63 10.67 8.61
C LYS A 308 19.81 11.35 9.31
N SER A 309 20.87 10.59 9.59
CA SER A 309 22.07 11.09 10.26
C SER A 309 22.82 12.14 9.44
N ALA A 310 22.82 12.02 8.11
CA ALA A 310 23.42 13.02 7.23
C ALA A 310 22.67 14.35 7.30
N TYR A 311 21.33 14.32 7.24
CA TYR A 311 20.50 15.52 7.36
C TYR A 311 20.63 16.21 8.71
N GLN A 312 20.71 15.44 9.79
CA GLN A 312 20.92 15.99 11.13
C GLN A 312 22.27 16.71 11.28
N LYS A 313 23.26 16.36 10.47
CA LYS A 313 24.56 17.05 10.42
C LYS A 313 24.54 18.27 9.51
N ASP A 314 23.83 18.17 8.39
CA ASP A 314 23.66 19.24 7.43
C ASP A 314 22.25 19.21 6.85
N SER A 315 21.39 20.11 7.33
CA SER A 315 19.99 20.16 6.91
C SER A 315 19.80 20.79 5.52
N SER A 316 20.87 21.19 4.83
CA SER A 316 20.79 21.76 3.48
C SER A 316 20.81 20.70 2.37
N ILE A 317 21.11 19.43 2.70
CA ILE A 317 21.28 18.36 1.71
C ILE A 317 19.97 17.98 0.98
N PHE A 318 18.81 18.21 1.60
CA PHE A 318 17.49 18.09 1.00
C PHE A 318 16.46 18.90 1.81
N SER A 319 15.22 18.98 1.33
CA SER A 319 14.18 19.78 1.98
C SER A 319 13.67 19.15 3.29
N LYS A 320 13.06 19.97 4.15
CA LYS A 320 12.49 19.49 5.41
C LYS A 320 11.37 18.46 5.19
N GLU A 321 10.58 18.63 4.14
CA GLU A 321 9.51 17.70 3.76
C GLU A 321 10.08 16.33 3.37
N THR A 322 11.23 16.31 2.68
CA THR A 322 11.94 15.08 2.33
C THR A 322 12.44 14.38 3.59
N TYR A 323 12.94 15.14 4.59
CA TYR A 323 13.32 14.59 5.89
C TYR A 323 12.13 13.93 6.60
N HIS A 324 10.96 14.56 6.59
CA HIS A 324 9.75 13.99 7.20
C HIS A 324 9.32 12.69 6.54
N GLU A 325 9.34 12.62 5.21
CA GLU A 325 9.08 11.39 4.48
C GLU A 325 10.09 10.29 4.85
N ILE A 326 11.39 10.62 4.99
CA ILE A 326 12.40 9.66 5.43
C ILE A 326 12.09 9.10 6.82
N LEU A 327 11.69 9.95 7.78
CA LEU A 327 11.31 9.49 9.11
C LEU A 327 10.08 8.57 9.06
N TYR A 328 9.05 8.96 8.31
CA TYR A 328 7.86 8.14 8.14
C TYR A 328 8.20 6.75 7.57
N GLN A 329 8.96 6.70 6.47
CA GLN A 329 9.36 5.46 5.83
C GLN A 329 10.31 4.61 6.67
N LEU A 330 11.18 5.23 7.47
CA LEU A 330 12.04 4.52 8.42
C LEU A 330 11.20 3.84 9.51
N GLY A 331 10.16 4.50 10.03
CA GLY A 331 9.25 3.86 10.97
C GLY A 331 8.50 2.68 10.35
N LEU A 332 8.04 2.81 9.09
CA LEU A 332 7.46 1.70 8.34
C LEU A 332 8.45 0.54 8.17
N ALA A 333 9.71 0.84 7.87
CA ALA A 333 10.76 -0.16 7.76
C ALA A 333 11.00 -0.88 9.10
N TYR A 334 10.98 -0.16 10.23
CA TYR A 334 11.08 -0.78 11.55
C TYR A 334 9.90 -1.70 11.86
N GLU A 335 8.67 -1.25 11.59
CA GLU A 335 7.45 -2.04 11.78
C GLU A 335 7.49 -3.34 10.96
N LYS A 336 7.85 -3.24 9.67
CA LYS A 336 8.01 -4.38 8.76
C LYS A 336 9.02 -5.43 9.24
N HIS A 337 9.97 -5.03 10.09
CA HIS A 337 10.99 -5.89 10.68
C HIS A 337 10.73 -6.17 12.17
N GLU A 338 9.47 -6.07 12.63
CA GLU A 338 9.03 -6.40 13.99
C GLU A 338 9.73 -5.57 15.09
N LYS A 339 10.24 -4.39 14.72
CA LYS A 339 10.91 -3.44 15.64
C LYS A 339 9.93 -2.33 16.02
N GLY A 340 8.73 -2.69 16.46
CA GLY A 340 7.62 -1.74 16.70
C GLY A 340 7.97 -0.61 17.68
N TRP A 341 8.80 -0.87 18.69
CA TRP A 341 9.24 0.19 19.61
C TRP A 341 10.11 1.26 18.92
N MET A 342 10.96 0.86 17.97
CA MET A 342 11.76 1.79 17.16
C MET A 342 10.87 2.59 16.21
N ALA A 343 9.88 1.94 15.59
CA ALA A 343 8.91 2.62 14.74
C ALA A 343 8.21 3.75 15.52
N LYS A 344 7.71 3.45 16.73
CA LYS A 344 7.07 4.43 17.62
C LYS A 344 8.01 5.58 18.01
N LEU A 345 9.29 5.29 18.27
CA LEU A 345 10.27 6.34 18.57
C LEU A 345 10.47 7.30 17.39
N ILE A 346 10.69 6.75 16.19
CA ILE A 346 10.92 7.53 14.97
C ILE A 346 9.70 8.37 14.60
N TRP A 347 8.50 7.80 14.69
CA TRP A 347 7.27 8.55 14.44
C TRP A 347 6.98 9.60 15.51
N GLY A 348 7.39 9.36 16.75
CA GLY A 348 7.38 10.38 17.80
C GLY A 348 8.33 11.55 17.53
N ASP A 349 9.50 11.29 16.92
CA ASP A 349 10.41 12.33 16.45
C ASP A 349 9.77 13.14 15.30
N LEU A 350 9.14 12.45 14.33
CA LEU A 350 8.42 13.06 13.21
C LEU A 350 7.31 14.00 13.69
N LEU A 351 6.40 13.53 14.54
CA LEU A 351 5.28 14.33 15.05
C LEU A 351 5.72 15.55 15.87
N ARG A 352 6.88 15.46 16.54
CA ARG A 352 7.44 16.58 17.30
C ARG A 352 7.98 17.68 16.40
N ASP A 353 8.58 17.31 15.27
CA ASP A 353 9.15 18.25 14.30
C ASP A 353 8.13 18.74 13.26
N ASN A 354 7.09 17.96 13.03
CA ASN A 354 5.96 18.26 12.16
C ASN A 354 4.63 17.78 12.76
N PRO A 355 3.92 18.62 13.54
CA PRO A 355 2.62 18.27 14.13
C PRO A 355 1.48 18.32 13.10
N ASP A 356 1.79 18.18 11.80
CA ASP A 356 0.79 18.24 10.74
C ASP A 356 -0.18 17.05 10.83
N LEU A 357 -1.45 17.35 10.56
CA LEU A 357 -2.58 16.46 10.75
C LEU A 357 -2.45 15.19 9.88
N ASP A 358 -1.82 15.31 8.70
CA ASP A 358 -1.64 14.20 7.76
C ASP A 358 -0.82 13.06 8.36
N TYR A 359 0.28 13.36 9.04
CA TYR A 359 1.08 12.34 9.72
C TYR A 359 0.42 11.87 11.02
N GLU A 360 -0.29 12.75 11.73
CA GLU A 360 -1.04 12.36 12.92
C GLU A 360 -2.11 11.31 12.59
N ILE A 361 -2.91 11.52 11.53
CA ILE A 361 -3.93 10.56 11.08
C ILE A 361 -3.30 9.21 10.66
N LEU A 362 -2.24 9.23 9.84
CA LEU A 362 -1.55 8.02 9.39
C LEU A 362 -0.97 7.19 10.55
N LEU A 363 -0.65 7.85 11.67
CA LEU A 363 -0.04 7.22 12.84
C LEU A 363 -1.07 6.82 13.90
N LEU A 364 -2.20 7.54 14.02
CA LEU A 364 -3.29 7.18 14.92
C LEU A 364 -3.88 5.79 14.59
N GLU A 365 -3.86 5.37 13.34
CA GLU A 365 -4.29 4.02 12.93
C GLU A 365 -3.28 2.91 13.29
N ARG A 366 -2.06 3.25 13.70
CA ARG A 366 -0.95 2.28 13.93
C ARG A 366 -0.36 2.32 15.35
N VAL A 367 -0.66 3.36 16.12
CA VAL A 367 -0.09 3.57 17.46
C VAL A 367 -0.98 2.97 18.56
N TYR A 368 -2.26 2.76 18.29
CA TYR A 368 -3.21 1.99 19.11
C TYR A 368 -3.28 0.55 18.63
#